data_AF-A0A1C6AGA0-F1
#
_entry.id   AF-A0A1C6AGA0-F1
#
_cell.length_a   1.000
_cell.length_b   1.000
_cell.length_c   1.000
_cell.angle_alpha   90.00
_cell.angle_beta   90.00
_cell.angle_gamma   90.00
#
_symmetry.space_group_name_H-M   'P 1'
#
loop_
_entity.id
_entity.type
_entity.pdbx_description
1 polymer ?
#
loop_
_entity_poly.entity_id
_entity_poly.type
_entity_poly.pdbx_seq_one_letter_code
_entity_poly.pdbx_strand_id
1 'polypeptide(L)'
;MNRFRISTPEGTRDLLFSSCRALRQTENTIRASLENRGYSEIITPAVEYFDVFAQANPELDQEQMLKVIDRSGRICVVRPDNTTPIARIAATRLDNAALPVRLYYSQKVFRSVVGGHGHKGEFLQVGAELIGADGLEADKDILSAAFGALTETGAAGFRIELGHAEIYKALIEELGVDAAAAESIRRLIENKSFAALGDTLSPYGDRPAAGALRAMPQLFGGMEVLDQVEALTGNVRVLGAVSYLRRLYRALDETGYGDRIMIDLGLVHEMDYYTGVMFRGYIGGAGAAILAGGRYNALCAKFGKDMPAGGFGIDVESVAESLQGAAGTETGTRRDTVRIALTKGRLEKKTLALLKSAGYDISELEAGSRKLIFALPDTGVEIVLAKAADVITYVEHGVCDMGVVGKDTIMEKGGSFYEMVDLGFGKCRFALATKKGKDVYGGYQTPVIATKYPAVTKAFFNRKNMDVETIKIEGSVELAPLLELADAIVDIVETGTTLKENGLEVIEDVAPISARVIVNLASAKLKKAAIQKVIAELESGLEG
;
A
#
# COMPACT_ATOMS: atom_id res chain seq x y z
N MET A 1 26.08 -23.24 16.64
CA MET A 1 25.55 -22.65 15.38
C MET A 1 25.08 -23.77 14.46
N ASN A 2 23.77 -24.00 14.34
CA ASN A 2 23.16 -24.95 13.38
C ASN A 2 21.66 -24.62 13.19
N ARG A 3 21.30 -23.33 13.27
CA ARG A 3 19.90 -22.90 13.43
C ARG A 3 19.06 -22.98 12.15
N PHE A 4 19.70 -23.10 10.98
CA PHE A 4 19.04 -23.05 9.66
C PHE A 4 19.38 -24.25 8.77
N ARG A 5 19.60 -25.43 9.35
CA ARG A 5 20.04 -26.63 8.59
C ARG A 5 19.05 -27.11 7.52
N ILE A 6 17.76 -26.87 7.72
CA ILE A 6 16.67 -27.40 6.88
C ILE A 6 15.60 -26.35 6.54
N SER A 7 15.76 -25.11 6.99
CA SER A 7 14.80 -24.02 6.77
C SER A 7 15.25 -23.14 5.62
N THR A 8 14.31 -22.68 4.81
CA THR A 8 14.56 -21.64 3.81
C THR A 8 14.66 -20.25 4.46
N PRO A 9 15.33 -19.28 3.82
CA PRO A 9 15.31 -17.89 4.26
C PRO A 9 13.89 -17.32 4.40
N GLU A 10 13.68 -16.41 5.34
CA GLU A 10 12.41 -15.69 5.50
C GLU A 10 11.99 -15.02 4.18
N GLY A 11 10.70 -15.09 3.85
CA GLY A 11 10.16 -14.56 2.59
C GLY A 11 10.33 -15.47 1.36
N THR A 12 11.06 -16.58 1.47
CA THR A 12 11.23 -17.58 0.39
C THR A 12 10.47 -18.86 0.71
N ARG A 13 10.06 -19.61 -0.33
CA ARG A 13 9.28 -20.84 -0.14
C ARG A 13 9.51 -21.88 -1.23
N ASP A 14 9.47 -23.14 -0.83
CA ASP A 14 9.34 -24.26 -1.76
C ASP A 14 7.89 -24.37 -2.24
N LEU A 15 7.70 -24.49 -3.56
CA LEU A 15 6.41 -24.84 -4.15
C LEU A 15 6.40 -26.33 -4.47
N LEU A 16 5.28 -27.00 -4.20
CA LEU A 16 5.15 -28.45 -4.36
C LEU A 16 3.94 -28.81 -5.24
N PHE A 17 4.09 -29.86 -6.05
CA PHE A 17 3.01 -30.57 -6.76
C PHE A 17 2.00 -29.67 -7.51
N SER A 18 0.77 -29.56 -7.01
CA SER A 18 -0.32 -28.76 -7.61
C SER A 18 0.01 -27.28 -7.67
N SER A 19 0.70 -26.73 -6.66
CA SER A 19 1.13 -25.34 -6.66
C SER A 19 2.15 -25.06 -7.77
N CYS A 20 3.10 -25.98 -8.00
CA CYS A 20 4.02 -25.87 -9.15
C CYS A 20 3.29 -25.89 -10.49
N ARG A 21 2.32 -26.80 -10.65
CA ARG A 21 1.55 -26.91 -11.89
C ARG A 21 0.74 -25.65 -12.16
N ALA A 22 0.05 -25.12 -11.17
CA ALA A 22 -0.73 -23.89 -11.33
C ALA A 22 0.13 -22.67 -11.63
N LEU A 23 1.29 -22.53 -10.95
CA LEU A 23 2.23 -21.47 -11.25
C LEU A 23 2.71 -21.54 -12.70
N ARG A 24 3.18 -22.71 -13.14
CA ARG A 24 3.70 -22.90 -14.51
C ARG A 24 2.63 -22.74 -15.58
N GLN A 25 1.41 -23.20 -15.31
CA GLN A 25 0.28 -23.00 -16.23
C GLN A 25 0.00 -21.50 -16.39
N THR A 26 -0.09 -20.77 -15.29
CA THR A 26 -0.34 -19.31 -15.30
C THR A 26 0.79 -18.56 -16.00
N GLU A 27 2.05 -18.88 -15.68
CA GLU A 27 3.24 -18.34 -16.33
C GLU A 27 3.20 -18.54 -17.85
N ASN A 28 3.00 -19.79 -18.30
CA ASN A 28 3.01 -20.12 -19.72
C ASN A 28 1.88 -19.44 -20.48
N THR A 29 0.70 -19.30 -19.89
CA THR A 29 -0.41 -18.57 -20.50
C THR A 29 -0.08 -17.09 -20.69
N ILE A 30 0.49 -16.43 -19.67
CA ILE A 30 0.89 -15.02 -19.79
C ILE A 30 1.97 -14.85 -20.85
N ARG A 31 3.00 -15.72 -20.84
CA ARG A 31 4.07 -15.72 -21.85
C ARG A 31 3.52 -15.84 -23.26
N ALA A 32 2.67 -16.83 -23.50
CA ALA A 32 2.05 -17.06 -24.81
C ALA A 32 1.22 -15.86 -25.28
N SER A 33 0.48 -15.20 -24.37
CA SER A 33 -0.28 -13.98 -24.69
C SER A 33 0.62 -12.85 -25.20
N LEU A 34 1.79 -12.67 -24.58
CA LEU A 34 2.77 -11.65 -24.97
C LEU A 34 3.46 -12.00 -26.29
N GLU A 35 3.86 -13.26 -26.47
CA GLU A 35 4.47 -13.76 -27.72
C GLU A 35 3.52 -13.61 -28.91
N ASN A 36 2.24 -13.92 -28.73
CA ASN A 36 1.21 -13.74 -29.75
C ASN A 36 1.00 -12.27 -30.16
N ARG A 37 1.42 -11.33 -29.30
CA ARG A 37 1.41 -9.88 -29.57
C ARG A 37 2.74 -9.37 -30.15
N GLY A 38 3.68 -10.26 -30.45
CA GLY A 38 4.98 -9.91 -31.04
C GLY A 38 6.01 -9.40 -30.05
N TYR A 39 5.81 -9.62 -28.74
CA TYR A 39 6.87 -9.38 -27.76
C TYR A 39 7.93 -10.49 -27.83
N SER A 40 9.20 -10.09 -27.72
CA SER A 40 10.34 -11.01 -27.71
C SER A 40 10.89 -11.19 -26.30
N GLU A 41 11.22 -12.42 -25.91
CA GLU A 41 11.74 -12.70 -24.56
C GLU A 41 13.13 -12.08 -24.37
N ILE A 42 13.35 -11.47 -23.21
CA ILE A 42 14.65 -11.06 -22.71
C ILE A 42 14.90 -11.67 -21.33
N ILE A 43 16.15 -12.03 -21.07
CA ILE A 43 16.60 -12.54 -19.77
C ILE A 43 17.78 -11.70 -19.30
N THR A 44 17.67 -11.15 -18.10
CA THR A 44 18.73 -10.38 -17.43
C THR A 44 19.38 -11.15 -16.29
N PRO A 45 20.63 -10.83 -15.89
CA PRO A 45 21.26 -11.41 -14.72
C PRO A 45 20.39 -11.29 -13.45
N ALA A 46 20.48 -12.28 -12.55
CA ALA A 46 19.80 -12.19 -11.24
C ALA A 46 20.50 -11.26 -10.27
N VAL A 47 21.81 -11.07 -10.45
CA VAL A 47 22.64 -10.20 -9.63
C VAL A 47 23.14 -9.07 -10.51
N GLU A 48 22.94 -7.86 -10.06
CA GLU A 48 23.32 -6.60 -10.72
C GLU A 48 24.05 -5.73 -9.70
N TYR A 49 24.85 -4.77 -10.16
CA TYR A 49 25.48 -3.81 -9.24
C TYR A 49 24.42 -2.93 -8.58
N PHE A 50 24.60 -2.62 -7.30
CA PHE A 50 23.71 -1.70 -6.58
C PHE A 50 23.58 -0.35 -7.31
N ASP A 51 24.69 0.14 -7.87
CA ASP A 51 24.77 1.42 -8.59
C ASP A 51 23.79 1.51 -9.76
N VAL A 52 23.46 0.37 -10.41
CA VAL A 52 22.48 0.33 -11.51
C VAL A 52 21.11 0.82 -11.04
N PHE A 53 20.67 0.42 -9.85
CA PHE A 53 19.37 0.80 -9.30
C PHE A 53 19.42 2.17 -8.63
N ALA A 54 20.51 2.47 -7.90
CA ALA A 54 20.69 3.79 -7.28
C ALA A 54 20.71 4.91 -8.33
N GLN A 55 21.31 4.65 -9.50
CA GLN A 55 21.28 5.58 -10.64
C GLN A 55 19.89 5.66 -11.28
N ALA A 56 19.20 4.53 -11.43
CA ALA A 56 17.89 4.46 -12.05
C ALA A 56 16.76 5.11 -11.24
N ASN A 57 16.78 4.95 -9.93
CA ASN A 57 15.80 5.54 -9.03
C ASN A 57 16.45 5.83 -7.65
N PRO A 58 16.97 7.05 -7.44
CA PRO A 58 17.62 7.44 -6.19
C PRO A 58 16.70 7.37 -4.96
N GLU A 59 15.38 7.48 -5.16
CA GLU A 59 14.38 7.42 -4.08
C GLU A 59 13.93 5.99 -3.74
N LEU A 60 14.44 4.98 -4.47
CA LEU A 60 14.10 3.59 -4.20
C LEU A 60 14.61 3.19 -2.81
N ASP A 61 13.71 2.61 -2.02
CA ASP A 61 14.01 2.17 -0.67
C ASP A 61 15.09 1.08 -0.67
N GLN A 62 16.29 1.45 -0.25
CA GLN A 62 17.44 0.54 -0.25
C GLN A 62 17.32 -0.57 0.81
N GLU A 63 16.46 -0.42 1.81
CA GLU A 63 16.19 -1.46 2.80
C GLU A 63 15.40 -2.62 2.20
N GLN A 64 14.67 -2.37 1.12
CA GLN A 64 13.92 -3.39 0.38
C GLN A 64 14.78 -4.20 -0.59
N MET A 65 16.06 -3.85 -0.80
CA MET A 65 16.94 -4.58 -1.70
C MET A 65 17.69 -5.71 -0.99
N LEU A 66 17.67 -6.92 -1.56
CA LEU A 66 18.49 -8.02 -1.09
C LEU A 66 19.95 -7.81 -1.55
N LYS A 67 20.79 -7.33 -0.64
CA LYS A 67 22.20 -7.00 -0.91
C LYS A 67 23.10 -8.24 -0.85
N VAL A 68 24.00 -8.35 -1.81
CA VAL A 68 25.04 -9.39 -1.89
C VAL A 68 26.39 -8.70 -2.08
N ILE A 69 27.40 -9.12 -1.33
CA ILE A 69 28.76 -8.58 -1.48
C ILE A 69 29.55 -9.53 -2.38
N ASP A 70 30.11 -9.01 -3.47
CA ASP A 70 30.96 -9.82 -4.35
C ASP A 70 32.34 -10.09 -3.73
N ARG A 71 33.15 -10.94 -4.37
CA ARG A 71 34.49 -11.29 -3.85
C ARG A 71 35.46 -10.12 -3.77
N SER A 72 35.21 -9.03 -4.49
CA SER A 72 36.00 -7.80 -4.46
C SER A 72 35.51 -6.77 -3.45
N GLY A 73 34.43 -7.09 -2.70
CA GLY A 73 33.82 -6.19 -1.73
C GLY A 73 32.81 -5.20 -2.34
N ARG A 74 32.47 -5.33 -3.63
CA ARG A 74 31.45 -4.48 -4.25
C ARG A 74 30.05 -4.90 -3.83
N ILE A 75 29.19 -3.91 -3.62
CA ILE A 75 27.80 -4.14 -3.27
C ILE A 75 27.02 -4.42 -4.56
N CYS A 76 26.50 -5.63 -4.64
CA CYS A 76 25.52 -6.05 -5.62
C CYS A 76 24.16 -6.19 -4.95
N VAL A 77 23.12 -6.29 -5.77
CA VAL A 77 21.78 -6.66 -5.33
C VAL A 77 21.27 -7.82 -6.17
N VAL A 78 20.48 -8.68 -5.54
CA VAL A 78 19.62 -9.57 -6.32
C VAL A 78 18.46 -8.71 -6.84
N ARG A 79 18.20 -8.72 -8.14
CA ARG A 79 17.36 -7.73 -8.81
C ARG A 79 15.99 -7.52 -8.09
N PRO A 80 15.65 -6.29 -7.68
CA PRO A 80 14.35 -5.96 -7.09
C PRO A 80 13.25 -5.78 -8.13
N ASP A 81 13.61 -5.49 -9.37
CA ASP A 81 12.74 -5.33 -10.54
C ASP A 81 13.45 -5.77 -11.83
N ASN A 82 12.69 -5.96 -12.91
CA ASN A 82 13.24 -6.32 -14.22
C ASN A 82 13.36 -5.11 -15.17
N THR A 83 12.59 -4.05 -14.95
CA THR A 83 12.53 -2.88 -15.83
C THR A 83 13.87 -2.14 -15.90
N THR A 84 14.53 -1.95 -14.76
CA THR A 84 15.82 -1.25 -14.66
C THR A 84 16.93 -1.99 -15.44
N PRO A 85 17.16 -3.30 -15.24
CA PRO A 85 18.07 -4.07 -16.09
C PRO A 85 17.72 -4.04 -17.58
N ILE A 86 16.42 -4.07 -17.94
CA ILE A 86 15.99 -4.03 -19.34
C ILE A 86 16.27 -2.66 -19.95
N ALA A 87 15.98 -1.56 -19.26
CA ALA A 87 16.30 -0.21 -19.70
C ALA A 87 17.81 -0.02 -19.90
N ARG A 88 18.63 -0.57 -18.99
CA ARG A 88 20.11 -0.61 -19.15
C ARG A 88 20.51 -1.33 -20.44
N ILE A 89 19.93 -2.49 -20.73
CA ILE A 89 20.24 -3.24 -21.96
C ILE A 89 19.73 -2.49 -23.20
N ALA A 90 18.53 -1.92 -23.15
CA ALA A 90 17.96 -1.17 -24.25
C ALA A 90 18.85 0.03 -24.62
N ALA A 91 19.32 0.77 -23.62
CA ALA A 91 20.19 1.92 -23.83
C ALA A 91 21.63 1.58 -24.27
N THR A 92 22.11 0.34 -24.05
CA THR A 92 23.53 -0.01 -24.26
C THR A 92 23.78 -1.09 -25.31
N ARG A 93 22.76 -1.88 -25.68
CA ARG A 93 22.91 -3.04 -26.59
C ARG A 93 21.88 -3.09 -27.72
N LEU A 94 20.79 -2.33 -27.62
CA LEU A 94 19.75 -2.30 -28.65
C LEU A 94 19.88 -1.08 -29.58
N ASP A 95 21.10 -0.55 -29.75
CA ASP A 95 21.31 0.68 -30.50
C ASP A 95 20.92 0.60 -31.97
N ASN A 96 21.06 -0.59 -32.57
CA ASN A 96 20.73 -0.84 -33.97
C ASN A 96 19.37 -1.54 -34.15
N ALA A 97 18.60 -1.74 -33.07
CA ALA A 97 17.27 -2.33 -33.18
C ALA A 97 16.29 -1.33 -33.82
N ALA A 98 15.40 -1.82 -34.68
CA ALA A 98 14.30 -1.02 -35.17
C ALA A 98 13.33 -0.72 -34.03
N LEU A 99 13.06 0.56 -33.79
CA LEU A 99 12.09 1.00 -32.78
C LEU A 99 10.67 0.99 -33.35
N PRO A 100 9.63 0.75 -32.52
CA PRO A 100 9.75 0.38 -31.10
C PRO A 100 10.11 -1.10 -30.91
N VAL A 101 10.81 -1.39 -29.81
CA VAL A 101 11.12 -2.76 -29.39
C VAL A 101 10.08 -3.21 -28.36
N ARG A 102 9.48 -4.39 -28.61
CA ARG A 102 8.59 -5.09 -27.69
C ARG A 102 9.34 -6.22 -27.01
N LEU A 103 9.64 -6.06 -25.71
CA LEU A 103 10.36 -7.04 -24.91
C LEU A 103 9.46 -7.59 -23.81
N TYR A 104 9.51 -8.88 -23.54
CA TYR A 104 8.89 -9.45 -22.34
C TYR A 104 9.89 -10.26 -21.53
N TYR A 105 9.62 -10.46 -20.25
CA TYR A 105 10.46 -11.26 -19.35
C TYR A 105 9.60 -12.21 -18.51
N SER A 106 10.15 -13.37 -18.15
CA SER A 106 9.61 -14.26 -17.11
C SER A 106 10.71 -14.57 -16.10
N GLN A 107 10.76 -13.80 -15.01
CA GLN A 107 11.91 -13.78 -14.11
C GLN A 107 11.48 -13.52 -12.67
N LYS A 108 12.10 -14.22 -11.72
CA LYS A 108 11.91 -13.92 -10.30
C LYS A 108 12.47 -12.55 -9.93
N VAL A 109 11.79 -11.85 -9.03
CA VAL A 109 12.25 -10.62 -8.37
C VAL A 109 12.42 -10.87 -6.87
N PHE A 110 13.29 -10.09 -6.24
CA PHE A 110 13.70 -10.31 -4.86
C PHE A 110 13.61 -9.03 -4.05
N ARG A 111 12.94 -9.10 -2.89
CA ARG A 111 12.79 -7.98 -1.97
C ARG A 111 13.11 -8.43 -0.56
N SER A 112 13.69 -7.54 0.23
CA SER A 112 13.87 -7.76 1.66
C SER A 112 12.50 -7.78 2.35
N VAL A 113 12.28 -8.73 3.24
CA VAL A 113 11.06 -8.81 4.05
C VAL A 113 11.34 -8.14 5.39
N VAL A 114 10.57 -7.09 5.70
CA VAL A 114 10.61 -6.42 7.01
C VAL A 114 9.28 -6.70 7.72
N GLY A 115 9.34 -7.10 8.99
CA GLY A 115 8.18 -7.05 9.90
C GLY A 115 7.27 -8.28 9.99
N GLY A 116 7.56 -9.42 9.36
CA GLY A 116 6.82 -10.67 9.62
C GLY A 116 5.34 -10.67 9.16
N HIS A 117 4.93 -9.73 8.31
CA HIS A 117 3.57 -9.61 7.73
C HIS A 117 3.32 -10.59 6.57
N GLY A 118 4.06 -11.70 6.49
CA GLY A 118 3.87 -12.71 5.45
C GLY A 118 4.14 -12.24 4.01
N HIS A 119 4.86 -11.13 3.81
CA HIS A 119 5.24 -10.64 2.48
C HIS A 119 6.22 -11.60 1.78
N LYS A 120 6.07 -11.72 0.46
CA LYS A 120 6.93 -12.55 -0.40
C LYS A 120 8.24 -11.79 -0.66
N GLY A 121 9.36 -12.34 -0.18
CA GLY A 121 10.70 -11.84 -0.45
C GLY A 121 11.28 -12.33 -1.78
N GLU A 122 10.66 -13.36 -2.36
CA GLU A 122 10.96 -13.89 -3.68
C GLU A 122 9.64 -14.28 -4.36
N PHE A 123 9.43 -13.80 -5.60
CA PHE A 123 8.26 -14.18 -6.39
C PHE A 123 8.51 -14.10 -7.90
N LEU A 124 7.81 -14.93 -8.67
CA LEU A 124 7.87 -14.91 -10.14
C LEU A 124 7.08 -13.73 -10.71
N GLN A 125 7.76 -12.89 -11.50
CA GLN A 125 7.15 -11.80 -12.24
C GLN A 125 7.25 -12.05 -13.76
N VAL A 126 6.13 -11.86 -14.47
CA VAL A 126 6.11 -11.82 -15.93
C VAL A 126 5.65 -10.44 -16.36
N GLY A 127 6.37 -9.79 -17.25
CA GLY A 127 6.09 -8.42 -17.66
C GLY A 127 6.53 -8.12 -19.07
N ALA A 128 6.17 -6.94 -19.54
CA ALA A 128 6.44 -6.47 -20.89
C ALA A 128 6.86 -4.99 -20.87
N GLU A 129 7.84 -4.68 -21.70
CA GLU A 129 8.43 -3.35 -21.89
C GLU A 129 8.34 -2.96 -23.37
N LEU A 130 7.78 -1.80 -23.65
CA LEU A 130 7.72 -1.17 -24.97
C LEU A 130 8.68 0.01 -25.00
N ILE A 131 9.81 -0.16 -25.67
CA ILE A 131 10.90 0.84 -25.73
C ILE A 131 10.89 1.56 -27.08
N GLY A 132 11.01 2.88 -27.07
CA GLY A 132 11.10 3.71 -28.26
C GLY A 132 9.76 4.12 -28.87
N ALA A 133 8.65 4.00 -28.12
CA ALA A 133 7.35 4.54 -28.50
C ALA A 133 6.68 5.26 -27.33
N ASP A 134 5.98 6.34 -27.63
CA ASP A 134 5.28 7.20 -26.67
C ASP A 134 3.86 7.55 -27.15
N GLY A 135 3.07 8.10 -26.25
CA GLY A 135 1.72 8.58 -26.50
C GLY A 135 0.66 7.47 -26.54
N LEU A 136 -0.53 7.85 -27.02
CA LEU A 136 -1.76 7.08 -26.83
C LEU A 136 -1.68 5.64 -27.36
N GLU A 137 -1.11 5.45 -28.56
CA GLU A 137 -0.99 4.13 -29.15
C GLU A 137 -0.02 3.22 -28.38
N ALA A 138 1.05 3.80 -27.82
CA ALA A 138 2.01 3.06 -27.03
C ALA A 138 1.41 2.64 -25.68
N ASP A 139 0.68 3.53 -25.00
CA ASP A 139 -0.03 3.20 -23.76
C ASP A 139 -1.16 2.20 -23.99
N LYS A 140 -1.89 2.32 -25.10
CA LYS A 140 -2.92 1.37 -25.51
C LYS A 140 -2.33 -0.02 -25.76
N ASP A 141 -1.19 -0.12 -26.43
CA ASP A 141 -0.49 -1.38 -26.71
C ASP A 141 -0.12 -2.09 -25.40
N ILE A 142 0.53 -1.37 -24.48
CA ILE A 142 0.94 -1.86 -23.16
C ILE A 142 -0.28 -2.33 -22.34
N LEU A 143 -1.31 -1.50 -22.19
CA LEU A 143 -2.49 -1.85 -21.40
C LEU A 143 -3.27 -3.00 -22.03
N SER A 144 -3.39 -3.02 -23.36
CA SER A 144 -4.02 -4.13 -24.05
C SER A 144 -3.25 -5.44 -23.81
N ALA A 145 -1.92 -5.40 -23.78
CA ALA A 145 -1.09 -6.57 -23.47
C ALA A 145 -1.32 -7.05 -22.04
N ALA A 146 -1.37 -6.13 -21.07
CA ALA A 146 -1.72 -6.43 -19.68
C ALA A 146 -3.12 -7.06 -19.53
N PHE A 147 -4.14 -6.46 -20.15
CA PHE A 147 -5.52 -6.99 -20.13
C PHE A 147 -5.62 -8.36 -20.80
N GLY A 148 -4.97 -8.54 -21.96
CA GLY A 148 -4.92 -9.81 -22.69
C GLY A 148 -4.29 -10.91 -21.84
N ALA A 149 -3.10 -10.65 -21.32
CA ALA A 149 -2.36 -11.56 -20.46
C ALA A 149 -3.20 -12.05 -19.28
N LEU A 150 -3.81 -11.14 -18.51
CA LEU A 150 -4.65 -11.52 -17.37
C LEU A 150 -5.92 -12.27 -17.81
N THR A 151 -6.59 -11.82 -18.89
CA THR A 151 -7.82 -12.47 -19.37
C THR A 151 -7.58 -13.91 -19.79
N GLU A 152 -6.47 -14.18 -20.50
CA GLU A 152 -6.13 -15.52 -20.99
C GLU A 152 -5.85 -16.51 -19.85
N THR A 153 -5.41 -16.05 -18.67
CA THR A 153 -5.23 -16.93 -17.49
C THR A 153 -6.54 -17.50 -16.94
N GLY A 154 -7.69 -16.97 -17.37
CA GLY A 154 -8.99 -17.27 -16.77
C GLY A 154 -9.28 -16.47 -15.50
N ALA A 155 -8.45 -15.47 -15.17
CA ALA A 155 -8.71 -14.53 -14.08
C ALA A 155 -10.02 -13.78 -14.33
N ALA A 156 -11.08 -14.19 -13.63
CA ALA A 156 -12.37 -13.52 -13.68
C ALA A 156 -12.45 -12.41 -12.63
N GLY A 157 -13.02 -11.26 -13.00
CA GLY A 157 -13.31 -10.19 -12.05
C GLY A 157 -12.09 -9.41 -11.54
N PHE A 158 -11.00 -9.35 -12.30
CA PHE A 158 -9.95 -8.38 -12.05
C PHE A 158 -10.37 -6.99 -12.55
N ARG A 159 -9.78 -5.95 -11.96
CA ARG A 159 -9.89 -4.56 -12.40
C ARG A 159 -8.51 -3.93 -12.51
N ILE A 160 -8.34 -3.01 -13.46
CA ILE A 160 -7.12 -2.20 -13.61
C ILE A 160 -7.49 -0.74 -13.35
N GLU A 161 -6.83 -0.13 -12.38
CA GLU A 161 -6.93 1.31 -12.14
C GLU A 161 -5.94 2.08 -13.02
N LEU A 162 -6.36 3.24 -13.50
CA LEU A 162 -5.56 4.18 -14.29
C LEU A 162 -5.44 5.50 -13.54
N GLY A 163 -4.21 6.00 -13.44
CA GLY A 163 -3.87 7.33 -12.96
C GLY A 163 -2.89 8.01 -13.91
N HIS A 164 -2.52 9.26 -13.61
CA HIS A 164 -1.56 10.01 -14.42
C HIS A 164 -0.63 10.88 -13.55
N ALA A 165 0.69 10.68 -13.68
CA ALA A 165 1.69 11.29 -12.80
C ALA A 165 1.62 12.83 -12.79
N GLU A 166 1.35 13.42 -13.96
CA GLU A 166 1.29 14.88 -14.12
C GLU A 166 0.19 15.56 -13.28
N ILE A 167 -0.90 14.86 -12.92
CA ILE A 167 -2.01 15.47 -12.18
C ILE A 167 -1.54 15.91 -10.80
N TYR A 168 -0.96 15.00 -10.03
CA TYR A 168 -0.43 15.31 -8.70
C TYR A 168 0.74 16.29 -8.76
N LYS A 169 1.71 16.04 -9.67
CA LYS A 169 2.89 16.91 -9.85
C LYS A 169 2.48 18.36 -10.12
N ALA A 170 1.51 18.55 -11.01
CA ALA A 170 1.08 19.88 -11.40
C ALA A 170 0.39 20.65 -10.27
N LEU A 171 -0.38 19.95 -9.42
CA LEU A 171 -1.07 20.55 -8.27
C LEU A 171 -0.12 20.89 -7.13
N ILE A 172 0.87 20.04 -6.86
CA ILE A 172 1.90 20.31 -5.84
C ILE A 172 2.78 21.49 -6.24
N GLU A 173 3.19 21.56 -7.51
CA GLU A 173 3.97 22.69 -8.02
C GLU A 173 3.18 24.00 -7.96
N GLU A 174 1.88 23.98 -8.29
CA GLU A 174 1.00 25.15 -8.14
C GLU A 174 0.82 25.56 -6.67
N LEU A 175 0.80 24.60 -5.75
CA LEU A 175 0.70 24.88 -4.32
C LEU A 175 1.96 25.57 -3.77
N GLY A 176 3.12 25.29 -4.38
CA GLY A 176 4.41 25.92 -4.07
C GLY A 176 5.03 25.45 -2.75
N VAL A 177 4.85 24.17 -2.42
CA VAL A 177 5.35 23.57 -1.16
C VAL A 177 6.76 23.03 -1.32
N ASP A 178 7.50 22.93 -0.22
CA ASP A 178 8.81 22.27 -0.22
C ASP A 178 8.70 20.74 -0.38
N ALA A 179 9.82 20.07 -0.60
CA ALA A 179 9.87 18.62 -0.83
C ALA A 179 9.35 17.80 0.36
N ALA A 180 9.58 18.27 1.60
CA ALA A 180 9.15 17.55 2.79
C ALA A 180 7.61 17.62 2.96
N ALA A 181 7.03 18.79 2.71
CA ALA A 181 5.59 19.00 2.70
C ALA A 181 4.93 18.25 1.53
N ALA A 182 5.52 18.28 0.33
CA ALA A 182 5.06 17.49 -0.81
C ALA A 182 5.00 16.00 -0.47
N GLU A 183 6.07 15.45 0.08
CA GLU A 183 6.14 14.04 0.50
C GLU A 183 5.09 13.69 1.56
N SER A 184 4.89 14.58 2.53
CA SER A 184 3.85 14.41 3.56
C SER A 184 2.46 14.35 2.92
N ILE A 185 2.14 15.28 2.02
CA ILE A 185 0.86 15.30 1.28
C ILE A 185 0.72 14.04 0.42
N ARG A 186 1.78 13.61 -0.28
CA ARG A 186 1.79 12.38 -1.11
C ARG A 186 1.37 11.17 -0.29
N ARG A 187 2.03 10.95 0.85
CA ARG A 187 1.75 9.83 1.76
C ARG A 187 0.33 9.85 2.30
N LEU A 188 -0.18 11.03 2.63
CA LEU A 188 -1.55 11.18 3.13
C LEU A 188 -2.59 10.86 2.04
N ILE A 189 -2.33 11.24 0.80
CA ILE A 189 -3.19 10.88 -0.34
C ILE A 189 -3.12 9.38 -0.62
N GLU A 190 -1.92 8.81 -0.69
CA GLU A 190 -1.68 7.38 -0.92
C GLU A 190 -2.39 6.51 0.12
N ASN A 191 -2.27 6.87 1.40
CA ASN A 191 -2.91 6.16 2.51
C ASN A 191 -4.40 6.49 2.69
N LYS A 192 -4.96 7.33 1.81
CA LYS A 192 -6.33 7.87 1.88
C LYS A 192 -6.69 8.45 3.26
N SER A 193 -5.73 9.14 3.89
CA SER A 193 -5.86 9.73 5.21
C SER A 193 -6.54 11.10 5.16
N PHE A 194 -7.87 11.11 5.02
CA PHE A 194 -8.68 12.33 4.77
C PHE A 194 -8.49 13.44 5.81
N ALA A 195 -8.65 13.12 7.09
CA ALA A 195 -8.61 14.13 8.16
C ALA A 195 -7.23 14.81 8.23
N ALA A 196 -6.16 14.01 8.30
CA ALA A 196 -4.79 14.51 8.36
C ALA A 196 -4.39 15.28 7.09
N LEU A 197 -4.88 14.86 5.92
CA LEU A 197 -4.69 15.61 4.68
C LEU A 197 -5.40 16.98 4.73
N GLY A 198 -6.62 17.02 5.26
CA GLY A 198 -7.38 18.24 5.47
C GLY A 198 -6.62 19.24 6.35
N ASP A 199 -6.11 18.77 7.50
CA ASP A 199 -5.32 19.58 8.44
C ASP A 199 -4.04 20.11 7.78
N THR A 200 -3.31 19.25 7.07
CA THR A 200 -2.07 19.60 6.35
C THR A 200 -2.31 20.63 5.26
N LEU A 201 -3.47 20.57 4.59
CA LEU A 201 -3.85 21.49 3.52
C LEU A 201 -4.58 22.75 4.02
N SER A 202 -4.92 22.84 5.31
CA SER A 202 -5.63 23.99 5.89
C SER A 202 -4.92 25.33 5.70
N PRO A 203 -3.57 25.44 5.76
CA PRO A 203 -2.88 26.72 5.58
C PRO A 203 -3.02 27.31 4.16
N TYR A 204 -3.40 26.47 3.19
CA TYR A 204 -3.56 26.88 1.79
C TYR A 204 -4.99 27.32 1.44
N GLY A 205 -5.92 27.27 2.40
CA GLY A 205 -7.29 27.78 2.26
C GLY A 205 -8.06 27.19 1.07
N ASP A 206 -8.69 28.08 0.29
CA ASP A 206 -9.56 27.76 -0.84
C ASP A 206 -8.84 27.78 -2.19
N ARG A 207 -7.51 27.68 -2.21
CA ARG A 207 -6.77 27.57 -3.48
C ARG A 207 -7.28 26.35 -4.27
N PRO A 208 -7.53 26.46 -5.59
CA PRO A 208 -7.99 25.34 -6.41
C PRO A 208 -7.11 24.09 -6.27
N ALA A 209 -5.78 24.27 -6.27
CA ALA A 209 -4.84 23.16 -6.06
C ALA A 209 -5.03 22.45 -4.71
N ALA A 210 -5.24 23.20 -3.62
CA ALA A 210 -5.49 22.63 -2.30
C ALA A 210 -6.84 21.89 -2.25
N GLY A 211 -7.88 22.44 -2.89
CA GLY A 211 -9.18 21.79 -3.01
C GLY A 211 -9.10 20.47 -3.78
N ALA A 212 -8.42 20.47 -4.93
CA ALA A 212 -8.21 19.27 -5.76
C ALA A 212 -7.39 18.19 -5.01
N LEU A 213 -6.30 18.58 -4.35
CA LEU A 213 -5.48 17.65 -3.54
C LEU A 213 -6.28 17.06 -2.38
N ARG A 214 -7.12 17.87 -1.71
CA ARG A 214 -8.00 17.40 -0.62
C ARG A 214 -9.02 16.37 -1.10
N ALA A 215 -9.56 16.55 -2.31
CA ALA A 215 -10.52 15.62 -2.90
C ALA A 215 -9.85 14.35 -3.46
N MET A 216 -8.58 14.42 -3.87
CA MET A 216 -7.85 13.36 -4.56
C MET A 216 -8.00 11.94 -4.00
N PRO A 217 -7.96 11.69 -2.67
CA PRO A 217 -8.08 10.32 -2.18
C PRO A 217 -9.48 9.70 -2.38
N GLN A 218 -10.51 10.53 -2.61
CA GLN A 218 -11.87 10.15 -2.99
C GLN A 218 -12.08 10.07 -4.51
N LEU A 219 -11.18 10.63 -5.30
CA LEU A 219 -11.25 10.68 -6.76
C LEU A 219 -10.82 9.34 -7.38
N PHE A 220 -11.62 8.30 -7.12
CA PHE A 220 -11.49 6.99 -7.75
C PHE A 220 -12.85 6.41 -8.11
N GLY A 221 -13.00 5.77 -9.28
CA GLY A 221 -14.31 5.43 -9.83
C GLY A 221 -14.28 5.21 -11.34
N GLY A 222 -15.38 5.52 -12.02
CA GLY A 222 -15.45 5.54 -13.48
C GLY A 222 -14.98 6.88 -14.06
N MET A 223 -15.42 7.18 -15.28
CA MET A 223 -15.04 8.43 -15.95
C MET A 223 -15.57 9.69 -15.25
N GLU A 224 -16.60 9.59 -14.40
CA GLU A 224 -17.15 10.71 -13.64
C GLU A 224 -16.10 11.40 -12.75
N VAL A 225 -15.07 10.67 -12.33
CA VAL A 225 -13.94 11.19 -11.56
C VAL A 225 -13.14 12.24 -12.34
N LEU A 226 -13.05 12.07 -13.67
CA LEU A 226 -12.37 13.01 -14.55
C LEU A 226 -13.12 14.35 -14.59
N ASP A 227 -14.46 14.30 -14.65
CA ASP A 227 -15.29 15.51 -14.62
C ASP A 227 -15.20 16.22 -13.25
N GLN A 228 -15.12 15.45 -12.16
CA GLN A 228 -14.96 15.99 -10.80
C GLN A 228 -13.65 16.76 -10.63
N VAL A 229 -12.52 16.22 -11.09
CA VAL A 229 -11.23 16.93 -10.96
C VAL A 229 -11.15 18.15 -11.88
N GLU A 230 -11.72 18.09 -13.09
CA GLU A 230 -11.82 19.23 -14.01
C GLU A 230 -12.57 20.40 -13.38
N ALA A 231 -13.60 20.13 -12.56
CA ALA A 231 -14.36 21.15 -11.85
C ALA A 231 -13.60 21.79 -10.67
N LEU A 232 -12.57 21.12 -10.14
CA LEU A 232 -11.82 21.56 -8.95
C LEU A 232 -10.60 22.42 -9.28
N THR A 233 -10.11 22.39 -10.52
CA THR A 233 -8.89 23.12 -10.91
C THR A 233 -8.91 23.59 -12.35
N GLY A 234 -8.36 24.78 -12.60
CA GLY A 234 -8.10 25.32 -13.94
C GLY A 234 -6.68 25.02 -14.46
N ASN A 235 -5.91 24.18 -13.77
CA ASN A 235 -4.52 23.90 -14.14
C ASN A 235 -4.43 23.18 -15.50
N VAL A 236 -3.83 23.85 -16.48
CA VAL A 236 -3.78 23.37 -17.87
C VAL A 236 -3.11 22.00 -18.01
N ARG A 237 -2.10 21.70 -17.18
CA ARG A 237 -1.42 20.40 -17.21
C ARG A 237 -2.30 19.28 -16.66
N VAL A 238 -3.05 19.57 -15.59
CA VAL A 238 -4.06 18.64 -15.06
C VAL A 238 -5.14 18.38 -16.12
N LEU A 239 -5.69 19.42 -16.74
CA LEU A 239 -6.70 19.28 -17.80
C LEU A 239 -6.17 18.48 -19.00
N GLY A 240 -4.91 18.67 -19.38
CA GLY A 240 -4.24 17.89 -20.43
C GLY A 240 -4.16 16.40 -20.07
N ALA A 241 -3.72 16.08 -18.85
CA ALA A 241 -3.63 14.70 -18.36
C ALA A 241 -5.02 14.04 -18.25
N VAL A 242 -6.04 14.77 -17.81
CA VAL A 242 -7.43 14.28 -17.75
C VAL A 242 -7.97 13.98 -19.14
N SER A 243 -7.76 14.89 -20.10
CA SER A 243 -8.13 14.67 -21.50
C SER A 243 -7.45 13.44 -22.08
N TYR A 244 -6.17 13.23 -21.73
CA TYR A 244 -5.42 12.05 -22.11
C TYR A 244 -6.02 10.76 -21.56
N LEU A 245 -6.29 10.71 -20.24
CA LEU A 245 -6.93 9.55 -19.60
C LEU A 245 -8.29 9.24 -20.22
N ARG A 246 -9.09 10.25 -20.57
CA ARG A 246 -10.40 10.08 -21.21
C ARG A 246 -10.27 9.43 -22.59
N ARG A 247 -9.27 9.85 -23.39
CA ARG A 247 -8.98 9.25 -24.71
C ARG A 247 -8.51 7.81 -24.57
N LEU A 248 -7.62 7.55 -23.61
CA LEU A 248 -7.10 6.20 -23.34
C LEU A 248 -8.20 5.25 -22.87
N TYR A 249 -9.06 5.69 -21.95
CA TYR A 249 -10.24 4.93 -21.51
C TYR A 249 -11.09 4.53 -22.70
N ARG A 250 -11.48 5.48 -23.55
CA ARG A 250 -12.32 5.20 -24.73
C ARG A 250 -11.66 4.21 -25.69
N ALA A 251 -10.36 4.39 -25.95
CA ALA A 251 -9.62 3.50 -26.84
C ALA A 251 -9.52 2.05 -26.32
N LEU A 252 -9.54 1.85 -25.00
CA LEU A 252 -9.56 0.53 -24.37
C LEU A 252 -10.99 -0.03 -24.25
N ASP A 253 -11.98 0.83 -24.03
CA ASP A 253 -13.39 0.47 -23.99
C ASP A 253 -13.87 -0.06 -25.35
N GLU A 254 -13.44 0.57 -26.45
CA GLU A 254 -13.67 0.09 -27.83
C GLU A 254 -13.09 -1.32 -28.08
N THR A 255 -12.11 -1.76 -27.27
CA THR A 255 -11.54 -3.11 -27.32
C THR A 255 -12.18 -4.10 -26.33
N GLY A 256 -13.23 -3.67 -25.61
CA GLY A 256 -14.01 -4.50 -24.69
C GLY A 256 -13.49 -4.55 -23.25
N TYR A 257 -12.60 -3.62 -22.86
CA TYR A 257 -12.02 -3.60 -21.50
C TYR A 257 -12.65 -2.58 -20.55
N GLY A 258 -13.59 -1.74 -21.00
CA GLY A 258 -14.15 -0.63 -20.20
C GLY A 258 -14.67 -1.03 -18.83
N ASP A 259 -15.45 -2.11 -18.74
CA ASP A 259 -16.02 -2.62 -17.48
C ASP A 259 -14.97 -3.04 -16.43
N ARG A 260 -13.72 -3.21 -16.86
CA ARG A 260 -12.58 -3.58 -16.00
C ARG A 260 -11.67 -2.40 -15.68
N ILE A 261 -11.93 -1.22 -16.22
CA ILE A 261 -11.14 -0.01 -15.99
C ILE A 261 -11.74 0.78 -14.83
N MET A 262 -10.86 1.28 -13.97
CA MET A 262 -11.18 2.26 -12.95
C MET A 262 -10.24 3.46 -13.12
N ILE A 263 -10.71 4.67 -12.88
CA ILE A 263 -9.84 5.84 -12.69
C ILE A 263 -9.50 5.91 -11.20
N ASP A 264 -8.23 6.14 -10.84
CA ASP A 264 -7.83 6.56 -9.50
C ASP A 264 -6.78 7.67 -9.59
N LEU A 265 -7.18 8.88 -9.21
CA LEU A 265 -6.30 10.05 -9.19
C LEU A 265 -5.48 10.13 -7.89
N GLY A 266 -5.80 9.33 -6.89
CA GLY A 266 -5.00 9.08 -5.70
C GLY A 266 -3.87 8.07 -5.90
N LEU A 267 -3.69 7.52 -7.11
CA LEU A 267 -2.52 6.71 -7.45
C LEU A 267 -1.27 7.59 -7.55
N VAL A 268 -0.70 7.93 -6.39
CA VAL A 268 0.47 8.82 -6.24
C VAL A 268 1.72 8.09 -5.75
N HIS A 269 1.80 6.77 -5.95
CA HIS A 269 2.96 5.94 -5.62
C HIS A 269 4.03 5.97 -6.71
N GLU A 270 5.32 6.06 -6.34
CA GLU A 270 6.45 6.07 -7.29
C GLU A 270 6.31 7.16 -8.39
N MET A 271 5.70 8.32 -8.07
CA MET A 271 5.50 9.41 -9.05
C MET A 271 6.79 9.89 -9.70
N ASP A 272 7.90 9.88 -8.98
CA ASP A 272 9.19 10.37 -9.48
C ASP A 272 9.82 9.40 -10.49
N TYR A 273 9.33 8.16 -10.55
CA TYR A 273 9.67 7.18 -11.58
C TYR A 273 8.81 7.33 -12.85
N TYR A 274 7.50 7.54 -12.70
CA TYR A 274 6.57 7.62 -13.84
C TYR A 274 6.43 9.05 -14.41
N THR A 275 6.30 9.14 -15.74
CA THR A 275 6.21 10.39 -16.50
C THR A 275 4.86 10.59 -17.20
N GLY A 276 3.92 9.66 -17.08
CA GLY A 276 2.64 9.68 -17.80
C GLY A 276 1.58 8.82 -17.14
N VAL A 277 0.88 8.00 -17.93
CA VAL A 277 -0.10 7.05 -17.40
C VAL A 277 0.56 6.05 -16.45
N MET A 278 -0.17 5.68 -15.40
CA MET A 278 0.23 4.68 -14.42
C MET A 278 -0.97 3.80 -14.16
N PHE A 279 -0.73 2.55 -13.83
CA PHE A 279 -1.80 1.61 -13.61
C PHE A 279 -1.43 0.47 -12.68
N ARG A 280 -2.44 -0.02 -11.96
CA ARG A 280 -2.33 -1.19 -11.10
C ARG A 280 -3.51 -2.11 -11.33
N GLY A 281 -3.28 -3.42 -11.27
CA GLY A 281 -4.32 -4.45 -11.40
C GLY A 281 -4.58 -5.14 -10.08
N TYR A 282 -5.85 -5.39 -9.79
CA TYR A 282 -6.32 -6.08 -8.59
C TYR A 282 -7.26 -7.22 -8.97
N ILE A 283 -7.18 -8.32 -8.23
CA ILE A 283 -8.06 -9.48 -8.37
C ILE A 283 -8.60 -9.91 -6.99
N GLY A 284 -9.80 -10.46 -6.96
CA GLY A 284 -10.41 -10.94 -5.71
C GLY A 284 -9.53 -11.99 -5.03
N GLY A 285 -9.41 -11.87 -3.70
CA GLY A 285 -8.59 -12.77 -2.88
C GLY A 285 -7.09 -12.49 -2.89
N ALA A 286 -6.59 -11.63 -3.78
CA ALA A 286 -5.26 -11.07 -3.65
C ALA A 286 -5.32 -9.88 -2.68
N GLY A 287 -4.52 -9.91 -1.60
CA GLY A 287 -4.47 -8.81 -0.61
C GLY A 287 -3.86 -7.52 -1.15
N ALA A 288 -3.15 -7.57 -2.29
CA ALA A 288 -2.41 -6.48 -2.89
C ALA A 288 -2.58 -6.43 -4.42
N ALA A 289 -1.98 -5.43 -5.07
CA ALA A 289 -1.95 -5.33 -6.53
C ALA A 289 -1.18 -6.53 -7.13
N ILE A 290 -1.78 -7.18 -8.12
CA ILE A 290 -1.18 -8.30 -8.88
C ILE A 290 -0.46 -7.83 -10.14
N LEU A 291 -0.67 -6.58 -10.53
CA LEU A 291 -0.08 -5.97 -11.71
C LEU A 291 0.24 -4.52 -11.39
N ALA A 292 1.38 -4.04 -11.85
CA ALA A 292 1.74 -2.63 -11.79
C ALA A 292 2.50 -2.25 -13.06
N GLY A 293 2.29 -1.03 -13.55
CA GLY A 293 2.95 -0.53 -14.73
C GLY A 293 2.67 0.94 -15.00
N GLY A 294 3.27 1.45 -16.07
CA GLY A 294 3.12 2.83 -16.48
C GLY A 294 4.18 3.29 -17.46
N ARG A 295 4.11 4.58 -17.78
CA ARG A 295 4.99 5.33 -18.66
C ARG A 295 6.17 5.90 -17.89
N TYR A 296 7.41 5.59 -18.28
CA TYR A 296 8.64 5.99 -17.59
C TYR A 296 9.71 6.53 -18.57
N ASN A 297 9.40 7.59 -19.30
CA ASN A 297 10.23 8.07 -20.41
C ASN A 297 11.68 8.44 -20.03
N ALA A 298 11.92 8.83 -18.78
CA ALA A 298 13.23 9.27 -18.33
C ALA A 298 14.22 8.13 -18.00
N LEU A 299 13.80 6.87 -17.93
CA LEU A 299 14.64 5.80 -17.39
C LEU A 299 15.83 5.44 -18.30
N CYS A 300 15.60 5.28 -19.61
CA CYS A 300 16.67 4.89 -20.54
C CYS A 300 17.78 5.96 -20.61
N ALA A 301 17.40 7.23 -20.51
CA ALA A 301 18.34 8.36 -20.51
C ALA A 301 19.37 8.24 -19.37
N LYS A 302 18.98 7.67 -18.22
CA LYS A 302 19.89 7.41 -17.10
C LYS A 302 21.02 6.45 -17.48
N PHE A 303 20.85 5.60 -18.48
CA PHE A 303 21.86 4.65 -18.97
C PHE A 303 22.56 5.09 -20.26
N GLY A 304 22.37 6.35 -20.69
CA GLY A 304 23.12 6.96 -21.78
C GLY A 304 22.36 7.14 -23.09
N LYS A 305 21.10 6.71 -23.18
CA LYS A 305 20.29 6.91 -24.40
C LYS A 305 18.84 7.26 -24.05
N ASP A 306 18.43 8.45 -24.45
CA ASP A 306 17.06 8.91 -24.24
C ASP A 306 16.10 8.20 -25.20
N MET A 307 15.19 7.41 -24.62
CA MET A 307 14.16 6.66 -25.34
C MET A 307 12.92 6.58 -24.46
N PRO A 308 11.73 6.98 -24.98
CA PRO A 308 10.50 6.81 -24.25
C PRO A 308 10.22 5.34 -24.03
N ALA A 309 9.64 5.00 -22.89
CA ALA A 309 9.43 3.63 -22.49
C ALA A 309 8.22 3.51 -21.57
N GLY A 310 7.56 2.37 -21.64
CA GLY A 310 6.49 2.02 -20.72
C GLY A 310 6.29 0.51 -20.69
N GLY A 311 5.68 0.03 -19.62
CA GLY A 311 5.51 -1.40 -19.45
C GLY A 311 4.80 -1.76 -18.15
N PHE A 312 4.82 -3.04 -17.84
CA PHE A 312 4.18 -3.58 -16.64
C PHE A 312 4.82 -4.89 -16.20
N GLY A 313 4.62 -5.24 -14.93
CA GLY A 313 4.90 -6.56 -14.38
C GLY A 313 3.67 -7.15 -13.70
N ILE A 314 3.47 -8.46 -13.86
CA ILE A 314 2.43 -9.28 -13.22
C ILE A 314 3.08 -10.19 -12.18
N ASP A 315 2.59 -10.17 -10.95
CA ASP A 315 2.87 -11.20 -9.94
C ASP A 315 2.10 -12.47 -10.29
N VAL A 316 2.78 -13.40 -10.97
CA VAL A 316 2.19 -14.64 -11.48
C VAL A 316 1.76 -15.55 -10.33
N GLU A 317 2.47 -15.51 -9.21
CA GLU A 317 2.14 -16.34 -8.05
C GLU A 317 0.83 -15.91 -7.43
N SER A 318 0.63 -14.60 -7.24
CA SER A 318 -0.63 -14.08 -6.69
C SER A 318 -1.82 -14.31 -7.63
N VAL A 319 -1.62 -14.28 -8.95
CA VAL A 319 -2.64 -14.69 -9.93
C VAL A 319 -2.96 -16.19 -9.80
N ALA A 320 -1.94 -17.05 -9.77
CA ALA A 320 -2.13 -18.50 -9.65
C ALA A 320 -2.83 -18.90 -8.34
N GLU A 321 -2.46 -18.26 -7.23
CA GLU A 321 -3.07 -18.46 -5.90
C GLU A 321 -4.55 -18.03 -5.91
N SER A 322 -4.89 -16.89 -6.52
CA SER A 322 -6.27 -16.43 -6.66
C SER A 322 -7.12 -17.41 -7.49
N LEU A 323 -6.58 -17.93 -8.60
CA LEU A 323 -7.25 -18.93 -9.44
C LEU A 323 -7.48 -20.25 -8.71
N GLN A 324 -6.52 -20.70 -7.89
CA GLN A 324 -6.68 -21.90 -7.06
C GLN A 324 -7.69 -21.70 -5.93
N GLY A 325 -7.67 -20.54 -5.26
CA GLY A 325 -8.63 -20.18 -4.21
C GLY A 325 -10.06 -20.12 -4.74
N ALA A 326 -10.26 -19.73 -6.00
CA ALA A 326 -11.57 -19.74 -6.64
C ALA A 326 -12.11 -21.16 -6.92
N ALA A 327 -11.23 -22.16 -7.03
CA ALA A 327 -11.57 -23.56 -7.32
C ALA A 327 -11.90 -24.39 -6.06
N GLY A 328 -11.58 -23.90 -4.85
CA GLY A 328 -11.85 -24.57 -3.57
C GLY A 328 -12.97 -23.91 -2.79
N THR A 329 -14.18 -24.48 -2.83
CA THR A 329 -15.32 -24.30 -1.89
C THR A 329 -15.77 -22.87 -1.52
N GLU A 330 -17.06 -22.57 -1.79
CA GLU A 330 -17.86 -21.39 -1.38
C GLU A 330 -17.77 -20.10 -2.24
N THR A 331 -17.61 -20.20 -3.55
CA THR A 331 -17.46 -19.04 -4.44
C THR A 331 -18.75 -18.39 -4.96
N GLY A 332 -19.93 -18.89 -4.59
CA GLY A 332 -21.20 -18.29 -5.00
C GLY A 332 -21.63 -17.07 -4.16
N THR A 333 -21.31 -17.07 -2.86
CA THR A 333 -21.84 -16.10 -1.87
C THR A 333 -20.84 -15.01 -1.48
N ARG A 334 -19.54 -15.14 -1.78
CA ARG A 334 -18.51 -14.21 -1.27
C ARG A 334 -18.33 -12.91 -2.09
N ARG A 335 -18.91 -12.80 -3.29
CA ARG A 335 -18.76 -11.59 -4.12
C ARG A 335 -19.43 -10.37 -3.49
N ASP A 336 -20.55 -10.56 -2.81
CA ASP A 336 -21.35 -9.46 -2.24
C ASP A 336 -21.22 -9.32 -0.72
N THR A 337 -20.56 -10.26 -0.04
CA THR A 337 -20.34 -10.19 1.41
C THR A 337 -19.15 -9.31 1.76
N VAL A 338 -19.31 -8.38 2.71
CA VAL A 338 -18.23 -7.58 3.31
C VAL A 338 -17.85 -8.18 4.65
N ARG A 339 -16.60 -8.64 4.79
CA ARG A 339 -16.08 -9.19 6.05
C ARG A 339 -15.28 -8.14 6.83
N ILE A 340 -15.66 -7.90 8.08
CA ILE A 340 -15.11 -6.85 8.94
C ILE A 340 -14.44 -7.47 10.17
N ALA A 341 -13.14 -7.24 10.34
CA ALA A 341 -12.40 -7.66 11.53
C ALA A 341 -12.50 -6.62 12.65
N LEU A 342 -13.03 -6.98 13.82
CA LEU A 342 -13.16 -6.09 14.97
C LEU A 342 -12.14 -6.44 16.06
N THR A 343 -11.50 -5.40 16.59
CA THR A 343 -10.58 -5.53 17.72
C THR A 343 -11.34 -5.88 19.01
N LYS A 344 -11.02 -7.04 19.59
CA LYS A 344 -11.49 -7.46 20.92
C LYS A 344 -10.96 -6.56 22.05
N GLY A 345 -11.69 -6.48 23.15
CA GLY A 345 -11.28 -5.77 24.36
C GLY A 345 -11.78 -4.33 24.44
N ARG A 346 -10.88 -3.35 24.52
CA ARG A 346 -11.23 -1.95 24.86
C ARG A 346 -12.18 -1.29 23.86
N LEU A 347 -12.03 -1.59 22.57
CA LEU A 347 -12.85 -1.00 21.50
C LEU A 347 -14.16 -1.77 21.27
N GLU A 348 -14.18 -3.07 21.60
CA GLU A 348 -15.24 -4.01 21.25
C GLU A 348 -16.64 -3.52 21.59
N LYS A 349 -16.88 -3.12 22.85
CA LYS A 349 -18.21 -2.66 23.29
C LYS A 349 -18.70 -1.44 22.52
N LYS A 350 -17.81 -0.49 22.23
CA LYS A 350 -18.17 0.73 21.50
C LYS A 350 -18.43 0.43 20.02
N THR A 351 -17.64 -0.46 19.44
CA THR A 351 -17.84 -0.90 18.05
C THR A 351 -19.12 -1.71 17.88
N LEU A 352 -19.47 -2.58 18.83
CA LEU A 352 -20.75 -3.30 18.81
C LEU A 352 -21.94 -2.35 18.98
N ALA A 353 -21.85 -1.39 19.92
CA ALA A 353 -22.88 -0.38 20.08
C ALA A 353 -23.07 0.43 18.78
N LEU A 354 -21.99 0.80 18.10
CA LEU A 354 -22.04 1.47 16.81
C LEU A 354 -22.76 0.63 15.75
N LEU A 355 -22.43 -0.66 15.62
CA LEU A 355 -23.12 -1.55 14.68
C LEU A 355 -24.63 -1.63 14.98
N LYS A 356 -25.00 -1.67 16.25
CA LYS A 356 -26.40 -1.66 16.68
C LYS A 356 -27.11 -0.35 16.32
N SER A 357 -26.47 0.80 16.55
CA SER A 357 -26.99 2.12 16.15
C SER A 357 -27.12 2.26 14.63
N ALA A 358 -26.21 1.64 13.87
CA ALA A 358 -26.27 1.56 12.41
C ALA A 358 -27.39 0.62 11.88
N GLY A 359 -28.13 -0.06 12.77
CA GLY A 359 -29.27 -0.89 12.41
C GLY A 359 -28.96 -2.38 12.18
N TYR A 360 -27.74 -2.84 12.49
CA TYR A 360 -27.39 -4.25 12.39
C TYR A 360 -27.92 -5.07 13.58
N ASP A 361 -28.44 -6.27 13.30
CA ASP A 361 -28.73 -7.26 14.35
C ASP A 361 -27.44 -7.93 14.84
N ILE A 362 -27.03 -7.56 16.05
CA ILE A 362 -25.82 -8.09 16.70
C ILE A 362 -26.13 -9.09 17.83
N SER A 363 -27.35 -9.63 17.91
CA SER A 363 -27.79 -10.47 19.02
C SER A 363 -26.87 -11.70 19.23
N GLU A 364 -26.37 -12.30 18.14
CA GLU A 364 -25.43 -13.44 18.22
C GLU A 364 -24.04 -13.05 18.78
N LEU A 365 -23.58 -11.82 18.49
CA LEU A 365 -22.31 -11.28 19.01
C LEU A 365 -22.41 -11.00 20.51
N GLU A 366 -23.56 -10.50 20.98
CA GLU A 366 -23.81 -10.23 22.40
C GLU A 366 -24.01 -11.52 23.23
N ALA A 367 -24.38 -12.63 22.58
CA ALA A 367 -24.66 -13.91 23.24
C ALA A 367 -23.43 -14.62 23.86
N GLY A 368 -22.22 -14.07 23.68
CA GLY A 368 -21.01 -14.55 24.36
C GLY A 368 -20.52 -15.94 23.92
N SER A 369 -20.80 -16.34 22.68
CA SER A 369 -20.36 -17.63 22.15
C SER A 369 -18.83 -17.69 21.91
N ARG A 370 -18.25 -18.91 21.84
CA ARG A 370 -16.85 -19.12 21.42
C ARG A 370 -16.64 -18.95 19.91
N LYS A 371 -17.70 -18.69 19.14
CA LYS A 371 -17.63 -18.42 17.71
C LYS A 371 -16.81 -17.15 17.48
N LEU A 372 -16.04 -17.11 16.40
CA LEU A 372 -15.21 -15.94 16.05
C LEU A 372 -15.65 -15.26 14.75
N ILE A 373 -16.52 -15.92 13.98
CA ILE A 373 -17.06 -15.42 12.71
C ILE A 373 -18.58 -15.41 12.83
N PHE A 374 -19.20 -14.27 12.60
CA PHE A 374 -20.64 -14.04 12.76
C PHE A 374 -21.20 -13.45 11.48
N ALA A 375 -22.24 -14.06 10.91
CA ALA A 375 -22.95 -13.48 9.78
C ALA A 375 -24.06 -12.60 10.34
N LEU A 376 -24.10 -11.33 9.94
CA LEU A 376 -25.16 -10.41 10.31
C LEU A 376 -26.37 -10.68 9.38
N PRO A 377 -27.54 -11.07 9.91
CA PRO A 377 -28.70 -11.45 9.09
C PRO A 377 -29.09 -10.38 8.06
N ASP A 378 -29.46 -10.79 6.86
CA ASP A 378 -30.03 -9.95 5.77
C ASP A 378 -29.21 -8.72 5.35
N THR A 379 -27.92 -8.67 5.68
CA THR A 379 -27.07 -7.49 5.43
C THR A 379 -25.95 -7.71 4.43
N GLY A 380 -25.54 -8.97 4.21
CA GLY A 380 -24.31 -9.28 3.48
C GLY A 380 -23.04 -8.87 4.25
N VAL A 381 -23.10 -8.75 5.57
CA VAL A 381 -21.94 -8.41 6.40
C VAL A 381 -21.55 -9.60 7.29
N GLU A 382 -20.25 -9.87 7.38
CA GLU A 382 -19.68 -10.82 8.32
C GLU A 382 -18.72 -10.13 9.29
N ILE A 383 -18.82 -10.45 10.58
CA ILE A 383 -17.96 -9.93 11.63
C ILE A 383 -16.96 -11.01 12.06
N VAL A 384 -15.68 -10.65 12.11
CA VAL A 384 -14.60 -11.48 12.66
C VAL A 384 -14.05 -10.82 13.91
N LEU A 385 -14.07 -11.49 15.06
CA LEU A 385 -13.50 -10.94 16.29
C LEU A 385 -12.03 -11.39 16.46
N ALA A 386 -11.09 -10.44 16.47
CA ALA A 386 -9.66 -10.71 16.52
C ALA A 386 -8.92 -9.77 17.50
N LYS A 387 -7.65 -10.07 17.83
CA LYS A 387 -6.81 -9.12 18.58
C LYS A 387 -6.38 -7.98 17.65
N ALA A 388 -6.12 -6.79 18.20
CA ALA A 388 -5.75 -5.59 17.42
C ALA A 388 -4.64 -5.86 16.40
N ALA A 389 -3.59 -6.56 16.85
CA ALA A 389 -2.45 -6.98 16.04
C ALA A 389 -2.84 -7.82 14.81
N ASP A 390 -3.86 -8.66 14.92
CA ASP A 390 -4.29 -9.61 13.89
C ASP A 390 -5.32 -8.96 12.94
N VAL A 391 -6.08 -7.97 13.41
CA VAL A 391 -7.01 -7.19 12.57
C VAL A 391 -6.27 -6.57 11.39
N ILE A 392 -5.10 -5.95 11.64
CA ILE A 392 -4.25 -5.41 10.58
C ILE A 392 -3.88 -6.50 9.57
N THR A 393 -3.32 -7.61 10.04
CA THR A 393 -2.87 -8.72 9.20
C THR A 393 -4.02 -9.31 8.36
N TYR A 394 -5.21 -9.51 8.94
CA TYR A 394 -6.36 -10.03 8.19
C TYR A 394 -6.86 -9.08 7.11
N VAL A 395 -6.76 -7.78 7.33
CA VAL A 395 -7.11 -6.76 6.33
C VAL A 395 -6.04 -6.68 5.25
N GLU A 396 -4.75 -6.66 5.60
CA GLU A 396 -3.64 -6.61 4.63
C GLU A 396 -3.68 -7.78 3.64
N HIS A 397 -3.95 -8.99 4.12
CA HIS A 397 -4.01 -10.18 3.26
C HIS A 397 -5.34 -10.35 2.53
N GLY A 398 -6.31 -9.44 2.69
CA GLY A 398 -7.63 -9.54 2.06
C GLY A 398 -8.49 -10.69 2.58
N VAL A 399 -8.16 -11.25 3.75
CA VAL A 399 -8.99 -12.26 4.44
C VAL A 399 -10.26 -11.58 4.96
N CYS A 400 -10.12 -10.38 5.50
CA CYS A 400 -11.20 -9.44 5.81
C CYS A 400 -11.10 -8.23 4.87
N ASP A 401 -12.24 -7.73 4.42
CA ASP A 401 -12.32 -6.56 3.53
C ASP A 401 -12.10 -5.26 4.31
N MET A 402 -12.54 -5.22 5.56
CA MET A 402 -12.46 -4.06 6.45
C MET A 402 -12.01 -4.48 7.86
N GLY A 403 -11.59 -3.51 8.67
CA GLY A 403 -11.32 -3.74 10.08
C GLY A 403 -11.50 -2.49 10.95
N VAL A 404 -11.82 -2.69 12.23
CA VAL A 404 -11.88 -1.64 13.25
C VAL A 404 -10.74 -1.85 14.24
N VAL A 405 -9.78 -0.93 14.24
CA VAL A 405 -8.54 -1.03 15.02
C VAL A 405 -8.13 0.33 15.58
N GLY A 406 -7.40 0.35 16.70
CA GLY A 406 -6.88 1.57 17.29
C GLY A 406 -5.73 2.17 16.47
N LYS A 407 -5.70 3.50 16.37
CA LYS A 407 -4.60 4.25 15.71
C LYS A 407 -3.23 3.95 16.32
N ASP A 408 -3.17 3.60 17.61
CA ASP A 408 -1.95 3.14 18.27
C ASP A 408 -1.35 1.90 17.61
N THR A 409 -2.19 0.93 17.27
CA THR A 409 -1.74 -0.31 16.64
C THR A 409 -1.31 -0.04 15.18
N ILE A 410 -2.04 0.83 14.47
CA ILE A 410 -1.68 1.26 13.11
C ILE A 410 -0.32 1.97 13.12
N MET A 411 -0.11 2.93 14.03
CA MET A 411 1.14 3.70 14.09
C MET A 411 2.36 2.86 14.47
N GLU A 412 2.16 1.81 15.28
CA GLU A 412 3.26 0.94 15.70
C GLU A 412 3.59 -0.15 14.68
N LYS A 413 2.58 -0.76 14.06
CA LYS A 413 2.79 -1.86 13.11
C LYS A 413 2.95 -1.38 11.67
N GLY A 414 2.35 -0.25 11.32
CA GLY A 414 2.13 0.12 9.93
C GLY A 414 1.24 -0.89 9.20
N GLY A 415 1.23 -0.79 7.88
CA GLY A 415 0.68 -1.82 7.01
C GLY A 415 0.16 -1.35 5.66
N SER A 416 -0.33 -2.30 4.86
CA SER A 416 -0.82 -2.08 3.49
C SER A 416 -2.36 -2.08 3.43
N PHE A 417 -2.98 -0.96 3.82
CA PHE A 417 -4.43 -0.75 3.81
C PHE A 417 -4.77 0.74 3.75
N TYR A 418 -6.02 1.08 3.45
CA TYR A 418 -6.52 2.45 3.53
C TYR A 418 -7.10 2.75 4.91
N GLU A 419 -6.76 3.89 5.51
CA GLU A 419 -7.37 4.37 6.76
C GLU A 419 -8.53 5.34 6.43
N MET A 420 -9.75 4.81 6.32
CA MET A 420 -10.87 5.51 5.68
C MET A 420 -11.70 6.38 6.64
N VAL A 421 -11.91 5.96 7.90
CA VAL A 421 -12.82 6.64 8.84
C VAL A 421 -12.20 6.78 10.23
N ASP A 422 -12.33 7.96 10.83
CA ASP A 422 -12.13 8.19 12.27
C ASP A 422 -13.45 7.99 13.00
N LEU A 423 -13.57 6.95 13.82
CA LEU A 423 -14.82 6.67 14.52
C LEU A 423 -15.04 7.59 15.74
N GLY A 424 -14.08 8.46 16.07
CA GLY A 424 -14.25 9.48 17.11
C GLY A 424 -14.35 8.94 18.55
N PHE A 425 -14.38 7.63 18.76
CA PHE A 425 -14.32 6.99 20.08
C PHE A 425 -13.00 6.28 20.34
N GLY A 426 -12.79 5.88 21.59
CA GLY A 426 -11.51 5.31 22.04
C GLY A 426 -10.39 6.35 22.11
N LYS A 427 -10.76 7.64 22.20
CA LYS A 427 -9.85 8.78 22.22
C LYS A 427 -8.86 8.69 23.37
N CYS A 428 -7.57 8.72 23.04
CA CYS A 428 -6.43 8.83 23.96
C CYS A 428 -5.31 9.59 23.24
N ARG A 429 -4.11 9.62 23.82
CA ARG A 429 -2.90 10.08 23.16
C ARG A 429 -1.69 9.27 23.58
N PHE A 430 -0.70 9.14 22.71
CA PHE A 430 0.65 8.82 23.15
C PHE A 430 1.23 10.03 23.87
N ALA A 431 1.95 9.79 24.97
CA ALA A 431 2.63 10.84 25.71
C ALA A 431 4.01 10.36 26.16
N LEU A 432 4.97 11.29 26.16
CA LEU A 432 6.24 11.12 26.85
C LEU A 432 6.03 11.49 28.33
N ALA A 433 6.37 10.58 29.23
CA ALA A 433 6.28 10.81 30.66
C ALA A 433 7.54 10.38 31.42
N THR A 434 7.89 11.09 32.48
CA THR A 434 9.07 10.80 33.31
C THR A 434 8.80 11.03 34.79
N LYS A 435 9.76 10.66 35.66
CA LYS A 435 9.75 11.01 37.08
C LYS A 435 9.75 12.53 37.25
N LYS A 436 8.92 13.05 38.15
CA LYS A 436 8.80 14.49 38.39
C LYS A 436 10.16 15.18 38.55
N GLY A 437 10.40 16.23 37.76
CA GLY A 437 11.63 17.03 37.80
C GLY A 437 12.85 16.42 37.09
N LYS A 438 12.71 15.28 36.41
CA LYS A 438 13.76 14.73 35.55
C LYS A 438 13.74 15.42 34.19
N ASP A 439 14.89 15.91 33.75
CA ASP A 439 15.07 16.46 32.42
C ASP A 439 15.44 15.35 31.44
N VAL A 440 14.54 15.07 30.48
CA VAL A 440 14.73 14.04 29.44
C VAL A 440 15.44 14.61 28.21
N TYR A 441 15.37 15.92 28.01
CA TYR A 441 15.93 16.58 26.82
C TYR A 441 17.30 17.20 27.07
N GLY A 442 17.67 17.42 28.34
CA GLY A 442 18.94 17.99 28.73
C GLY A 442 20.07 16.97 28.93
N GLY A 443 21.29 17.49 28.99
CA GLY A 443 22.51 16.72 29.26
C GLY A 443 23.25 16.26 28.01
N TYR A 444 24.30 15.46 28.22
CA TYR A 444 25.13 14.86 27.16
C TYR A 444 24.91 13.35 27.02
N GLN A 445 23.92 12.80 27.72
CA GLN A 445 23.61 11.36 27.69
C GLN A 445 22.46 11.08 26.73
N THR A 446 22.52 9.94 26.05
CA THR A 446 21.43 9.42 25.23
C THR A 446 20.30 8.95 26.15
N PRO A 447 19.09 9.52 26.08
CA PRO A 447 17.99 9.11 26.94
C PRO A 447 17.57 7.67 26.66
N VAL A 448 17.30 6.91 27.72
CA VAL A 448 16.73 5.57 27.66
C VAL A 448 15.22 5.65 27.82
N ILE A 449 14.47 5.20 26.82
CA ILE A 449 13.01 5.28 26.78
C ILE A 449 12.41 3.88 26.81
N ALA A 450 11.62 3.60 27.85
CA ALA A 450 10.86 2.36 27.93
C ALA A 450 9.49 2.52 27.28
N THR A 451 9.09 1.55 26.45
CA THR A 451 7.83 1.66 25.70
C THR A 451 7.34 0.30 25.22
N LYS A 452 6.02 0.15 25.05
CA LYS A 452 5.44 -0.93 24.25
C LYS A 452 5.52 -0.67 22.75
N TYR A 453 5.75 0.59 22.37
CA TYR A 453 5.60 1.14 21.03
C TYR A 453 6.93 1.71 20.48
N PRO A 454 7.94 0.84 20.23
CA PRO A 454 9.25 1.29 19.77
C PRO A 454 9.24 2.02 18.43
N ALA A 455 8.38 1.64 17.48
CA ALA A 455 8.31 2.33 16.19
C ALA A 455 7.78 3.77 16.36
N VAL A 456 6.71 3.94 17.15
CA VAL A 456 6.17 5.27 17.49
C VAL A 456 7.20 6.13 18.22
N THR A 457 7.89 5.53 19.19
CA THR A 457 8.91 6.21 20.00
C THR A 457 10.07 6.70 19.15
N LYS A 458 10.65 5.82 18.32
CA LYS A 458 11.73 6.20 17.40
C LYS A 458 11.28 7.30 16.44
N ALA A 459 10.09 7.18 15.85
CA ALA A 459 9.57 8.19 14.95
C ALA A 459 9.41 9.57 15.63
N PHE A 460 9.02 9.62 16.90
CA PHE A 460 8.89 10.86 17.68
C PHE A 460 10.25 11.54 17.92
N PHE A 461 11.26 10.81 18.39
CA PHE A 461 12.59 11.37 18.66
C PHE A 461 13.38 11.68 17.38
N ASN A 462 13.24 10.87 16.32
CA ASN A 462 13.86 11.15 15.01
C ASN A 462 13.39 12.49 14.43
N ARG A 463 12.11 12.85 14.58
CA ARG A 463 11.60 14.17 14.15
C ARG A 463 12.24 15.34 14.91
N LYS A 464 12.80 15.09 16.09
CA LYS A 464 13.54 16.08 16.88
C LYS A 464 15.05 16.02 16.65
N ASN A 465 15.52 15.15 15.74
CA ASN A 465 16.94 14.86 15.52
C ASN A 465 17.64 14.42 16.82
N MET A 466 16.95 13.62 17.64
CA MET A 466 17.47 13.11 18.90
C MET A 466 17.62 11.61 18.86
N ASP A 467 18.81 11.13 19.21
CA ASP A 467 19.05 9.71 19.44
C ASP A 467 18.51 9.30 20.81
N VAL A 468 17.89 8.13 20.87
CA VAL A 468 17.42 7.51 22.12
C VAL A 468 17.69 6.02 22.12
N GLU A 469 17.99 5.46 23.29
CA GLU A 469 17.94 4.02 23.50
C GLU A 469 16.51 3.62 23.80
N THR A 470 15.95 2.63 23.09
CA THR A 470 14.56 2.20 23.30
C THR A 470 14.52 0.81 23.90
N ILE A 471 13.89 0.66 25.06
CA ILE A 471 13.67 -0.62 25.74
C ILE A 471 12.20 -1.02 25.57
N LYS A 472 11.96 -2.17 24.91
CA LYS A 472 10.60 -2.67 24.70
C LYS A 472 10.03 -3.34 25.97
N ILE A 473 8.85 -2.93 26.41
CA ILE A 473 8.12 -3.48 27.56
C ILE A 473 6.66 -3.78 27.15
N GLU A 474 6.16 -4.98 27.42
CA GLU A 474 4.81 -5.40 27.00
C GLU A 474 3.68 -4.94 27.94
N GLY A 475 3.99 -4.62 29.20
CA GLY A 475 3.02 -4.14 30.19
C GLY A 475 3.66 -3.48 31.41
N SER A 476 2.89 -2.66 32.12
CA SER A 476 3.34 -1.87 33.28
C SER A 476 4.58 -1.02 32.99
N VAL A 477 4.51 -0.26 31.90
CA VAL A 477 5.65 0.53 31.38
C VAL A 477 6.11 1.57 32.41
N GLU A 478 5.20 2.04 33.26
CA GLU A 478 5.44 3.00 34.35
C GLU A 478 6.44 2.50 35.39
N LEU A 479 6.64 1.19 35.53
CA LEU A 479 7.64 0.63 36.43
C LEU A 479 9.07 0.91 35.96
N ALA A 480 9.30 1.10 34.66
CA ALA A 480 10.65 1.21 34.13
C ALA A 480 11.40 2.45 34.63
N PRO A 481 10.80 3.67 34.66
CA PRO A 481 11.45 4.80 35.32
C PRO A 481 11.59 4.59 36.82
N LEU A 482 10.61 3.98 37.48
CA LEU A 482 10.62 3.76 38.93
C LEU A 482 11.77 2.88 39.38
N LEU A 483 12.02 1.79 38.64
CA LEU A 483 13.12 0.85 38.87
C LEU A 483 14.45 1.30 38.24
N GLU A 484 14.53 2.54 37.73
CA GLU A 484 15.72 3.13 37.11
C GLU A 484 16.22 2.35 35.88
N LEU A 485 15.32 1.62 35.22
CA LEU A 485 15.61 0.95 33.95
C LEU A 485 15.60 1.94 32.78
N ALA A 486 14.82 3.01 32.87
CA ALA A 486 14.66 4.00 31.82
C ALA A 486 14.55 5.42 32.39
N ASP A 487 14.90 6.41 31.56
CA ASP A 487 14.77 7.82 31.89
C ASP A 487 13.34 8.33 31.76
N ALA A 488 12.61 7.79 30.78
CA ALA A 488 11.22 8.15 30.52
C ALA A 488 10.49 6.99 29.85
N ILE A 489 9.19 7.18 29.64
CA ILE A 489 8.34 6.27 28.90
C ILE A 489 7.59 6.98 27.80
N VAL A 490 7.32 6.25 26.72
CA VAL A 490 6.30 6.65 25.73
C VAL A 490 5.20 5.61 25.78
N ASP A 491 4.01 6.01 26.22
CA ASP A 491 2.86 5.11 26.34
C ASP A 491 1.53 5.84 26.07
N ILE A 492 0.45 5.08 25.97
CA ILE A 492 -0.90 5.58 25.78
C ILE A 492 -1.46 6.12 27.10
N VAL A 493 -1.97 7.36 27.04
CA VAL A 493 -2.58 8.05 28.17
C VAL A 493 -4.01 8.48 27.82
N GLU A 494 -4.97 8.08 28.66
CA GLU A 494 -6.34 8.60 28.62
C GLU A 494 -6.46 9.81 29.56
N THR A 495 -6.66 9.59 30.86
CA THR A 495 -6.79 10.65 31.88
C THR A 495 -5.45 11.03 32.54
N GLY A 496 -4.43 10.18 32.45
CA GLY A 496 -3.13 10.35 33.13
C GLY A 496 -3.16 10.04 34.63
N THR A 497 -4.26 9.51 35.16
CA THR A 497 -4.39 9.14 36.58
C THR A 497 -3.35 8.10 36.98
N THR A 498 -3.21 7.03 36.19
CA THR A 498 -2.25 5.94 36.45
C THR A 498 -0.80 6.43 36.48
N LEU A 499 -0.42 7.34 35.57
CA LEU A 499 0.91 7.95 35.59
C LEU A 499 1.17 8.72 36.88
N LYS A 500 0.21 9.57 37.29
CA LYS A 500 0.31 10.38 38.50
C LYS A 500 0.36 9.54 39.77
N GLU A 501 -0.45 8.48 39.86
CA GLU A 501 -0.43 7.52 40.97
C GLU A 501 0.93 6.81 41.11
N ASN A 502 1.64 6.65 39.99
CA ASN A 502 2.99 6.09 39.93
C ASN A 502 4.08 7.17 39.95
N GLY A 503 3.77 8.43 40.28
CA GLY A 503 4.78 9.50 40.43
C GLY A 503 5.41 9.99 39.13
N LEU A 504 4.78 9.72 37.98
CA LEU A 504 5.21 10.19 36.67
C LEU A 504 4.41 11.44 36.24
N GLU A 505 5.05 12.32 35.49
CA GLU A 505 4.42 13.48 34.86
C GLU A 505 4.59 13.43 33.34
N VAL A 506 3.56 13.86 32.61
CA VAL A 506 3.60 14.01 31.16
C VAL A 506 4.41 15.25 30.82
N ILE A 507 5.43 15.08 29.98
CA ILE A 507 6.30 16.15 29.49
C ILE A 507 5.77 16.70 28.17
N GLU A 508 5.41 15.82 27.25
CA GLU A 508 5.00 16.19 25.90
C GLU A 508 3.99 15.17 25.35
N ASP A 509 2.97 15.67 24.66
CA ASP A 509 2.05 14.83 23.89
C ASP A 509 2.71 14.42 22.56
N VAL A 510 2.71 13.12 22.28
CA VAL A 510 3.38 12.55 21.11
C VAL A 510 2.44 12.48 19.90
N ALA A 511 1.22 11.97 20.09
CA ALA A 511 0.20 11.90 19.03
C ALA A 511 -1.19 11.56 19.59
N PRO A 512 -2.29 12.13 19.06
CA PRO A 512 -3.65 11.69 19.40
C PRO A 512 -3.95 10.32 18.78
N ILE A 513 -4.77 9.51 19.47
CA ILE A 513 -5.23 8.21 18.99
C ILE A 513 -6.75 8.06 19.14
N SER A 514 -7.35 7.34 18.21
CA SER A 514 -8.78 6.98 18.21
C SER A 514 -8.97 5.64 17.48
N ALA A 515 -10.18 5.09 17.53
CA ALA A 515 -10.56 3.95 16.70
C ALA A 515 -10.68 4.36 15.22
N ARG A 516 -10.14 3.53 14.33
CA ARG A 516 -10.10 3.74 12.88
C ARG A 516 -10.77 2.58 12.14
N VAL A 517 -11.43 2.89 11.04
CA VAL A 517 -11.83 1.91 10.04
C VAL A 517 -10.73 1.81 8.99
N ILE A 518 -10.16 0.62 8.85
CA ILE A 518 -9.19 0.29 7.80
C ILE A 518 -9.84 -0.60 6.74
N VAL A 519 -9.40 -0.48 5.49
CA VAL A 519 -9.95 -1.21 4.34
C VAL A 519 -8.83 -1.81 3.50
N ASN A 520 -8.97 -3.08 3.12
CA ASN A 520 -8.02 -3.75 2.23
C ASN A 520 -7.94 -3.03 0.87
N LEU A 521 -6.73 -2.92 0.32
CA LEU A 521 -6.48 -2.23 -0.94
C LEU A 521 -7.29 -2.82 -2.10
N ALA A 522 -7.28 -4.15 -2.28
CA ALA A 522 -8.03 -4.79 -3.36
C ALA A 522 -9.54 -4.73 -3.11
N SER A 523 -10.00 -5.01 -1.88
CA SER A 523 -11.43 -4.96 -1.54
C SER A 523 -12.03 -3.57 -1.77
N ALA A 524 -11.31 -2.50 -1.43
CA ALA A 524 -11.75 -1.11 -1.69
C ALA A 524 -12.08 -0.85 -3.17
N LYS A 525 -11.39 -1.54 -4.09
CA LYS A 525 -11.57 -1.41 -5.55
C LYS A 525 -12.63 -2.36 -6.10
N LEU A 526 -12.62 -3.60 -5.62
CA LEU A 526 -13.48 -4.66 -6.14
C LEU A 526 -14.89 -4.59 -5.56
N LYS A 527 -15.03 -4.17 -4.29
CA LYS A 527 -16.29 -4.09 -3.53
C LYS A 527 -16.67 -2.65 -3.16
N LYS A 528 -16.25 -1.66 -3.96
CA LYS A 528 -16.43 -0.23 -3.68
C LYS A 528 -17.83 0.12 -3.15
N ALA A 529 -18.88 -0.24 -3.88
CA ALA A 529 -20.26 0.12 -3.52
C ALA A 529 -20.69 -0.48 -2.17
N ALA A 530 -20.38 -1.76 -1.93
CA ALA A 530 -20.72 -2.44 -0.68
C ALA A 530 -19.96 -1.85 0.51
N ILE A 531 -18.66 -1.57 0.35
CA ILE A 531 -17.84 -0.95 1.40
C ILE A 531 -18.30 0.48 1.70
N GLN A 532 -18.61 1.28 0.66
CA GLN A 532 -19.13 2.64 0.85
C GLN A 532 -20.48 2.64 1.56
N LYS A 533 -21.36 1.68 1.25
CA LYS A 533 -22.62 1.48 1.98
C LYS A 533 -22.37 1.23 3.47
N VAL A 534 -21.50 0.27 3.80
CA VAL A 534 -21.15 -0.04 5.20
C VAL A 534 -20.53 1.17 5.90
N ILE A 535 -19.63 1.91 5.25
CA ILE A 535 -19.05 3.13 5.81
C ILE A 535 -20.14 4.16 6.13
N ALA A 536 -21.06 4.42 5.21
CA ALA A 536 -22.16 5.37 5.42
C ALA A 536 -23.09 4.94 6.56
N GLU A 537 -23.39 3.64 6.68
CA GLU A 537 -24.17 3.08 7.79
C GLU A 537 -23.46 3.27 9.14
N LEU A 538 -22.14 3.04 9.19
CA LEU A 538 -21.33 3.30 10.38
C LEU A 538 -21.27 4.79 10.72
N GLU A 539 -21.12 5.68 9.75
CA GLU A 539 -21.12 7.13 9.97
C GLU A 539 -22.47 7.62 10.51
N SER A 540 -23.59 7.15 9.94
CA SER A 540 -24.92 7.45 10.46
C SER A 540 -25.11 6.96 11.90
N GLY A 541 -24.52 5.81 12.26
CA GLY A 541 -24.55 5.29 13.62
C GLY A 541 -23.69 6.08 14.63
N LEU A 542 -22.81 6.97 14.17
CA LEU A 542 -22.07 7.90 15.03
C LEU A 542 -22.87 9.17 15.36
N GLU A 543 -23.85 9.52 14.52
CA GLU A 543 -24.71 10.71 14.68
C GLU A 543 -25.93 10.44 15.57
N GLY A 544 -26.34 9.17 15.72
CA GLY A 544 -27.46 8.72 16.56
C GLY A 544 -27.02 8.15 17.90
#